data_AF-A0A7I8IYW8-F1
#
_entry.id   AF-A0A7I8IYW8-F1
#
_cell.length_a   1.000
_cell.length_b   1.000
_cell.length_c   1.000
_cell.angle_alpha   90.00
_cell.angle_beta   90.00
_cell.angle_gamma   90.00
#
_symmetry.space_group_name_H-M   'P 1'
#
loop_
_entity.id
_entity.type
_entity.pdbx_description
1 polymer ?
#
loop_
_entity_poly.entity_id
_entity_poly.type
_entity_poly.pdbx_seq_one_letter_code
_entity_poly.pdbx_strand_id
1 'polypeptide(L)' 'MGRKVKVLARLVPGCRKLPIPLLLEEASDYIAALEMQIRAMNTLAKVLSSVGSSGAGSSTSLPTTTATSSSPQPEA' A
#
# COMPACT_ATOMS: atom_id res chain seq x y z
N MET A 1 -29.40 -25.08 13.43
CA MET A 1 -28.74 -24.14 12.48
C MET A 1 -28.49 -22.73 13.04
N GLY A 2 -29.33 -22.20 13.96
CA GLY A 2 -29.26 -20.78 14.40
C GLY A 2 -27.97 -20.29 15.09
N ARG A 3 -27.14 -21.18 15.68
CA ARG A 3 -25.86 -20.77 16.30
C ARG A 3 -24.87 -20.19 15.29
N LYS A 4 -24.73 -20.83 14.12
CA LYS A 4 -23.81 -20.39 13.06
C LYS A 4 -24.22 -19.04 12.49
N VAL A 5 -25.51 -18.86 12.24
CA VAL A 5 -26.10 -17.58 11.79
C VAL A 5 -25.84 -16.46 12.81
N LYS A 6 -26.03 -16.74 14.11
CA LYS A 6 -25.80 -15.78 15.18
C LYS A 6 -24.32 -15.38 15.32
N VAL A 7 -23.39 -16.29 15.01
CA VAL A 7 -21.96 -15.98 14.95
C VAL A 7 -21.64 -15.13 13.73
N LEU A 8 -22.11 -15.51 12.55
CA LEU A 8 -21.92 -14.74 11.30
C LEU A 8 -22.41 -13.30 11.45
N ALA A 9 -23.62 -13.12 11.99
CA ALA A 9 -24.24 -11.82 12.22
C ALA A 9 -23.48 -10.91 13.22
N ARG A 10 -22.52 -11.46 13.98
CA ARG A 10 -21.63 -10.69 14.87
C ARG A 10 -20.25 -10.46 14.28
N LEU A 11 -19.81 -11.29 13.34
CA LEU A 11 -18.53 -11.15 12.64
C LEU A 11 -18.63 -10.14 11.50
N VAL A 12 -19.74 -10.16 10.77
CA VAL A 12 -19.99 -9.22 9.69
C VAL A 12 -20.52 -7.91 10.27
N PRO A 13 -19.87 -6.76 10.00
CA PRO A 13 -20.37 -5.46 10.40
C PRO A 13 -21.81 -5.23 9.88
N GLY A 14 -22.66 -4.59 10.68
CA GLY A 14 -24.03 -4.23 10.26
C GLY A 14 -25.08 -5.35 10.30
N CYS A 15 -24.71 -6.63 10.44
CA CYS A 15 -25.61 -7.72 10.10
C CYS A 15 -26.37 -8.40 11.26
N ARG A 16 -26.43 -7.80 12.45
CA ARG A 16 -26.98 -8.43 13.68
C ARG A 16 -28.45 -8.85 13.62
N LYS A 17 -29.26 -8.27 12.73
CA LYS A 17 -30.72 -8.48 12.65
C LYS A 17 -31.24 -8.67 11.23
N LEU A 18 -30.36 -8.96 10.27
CA LEU A 18 -30.73 -9.16 8.87
C LEU A 18 -31.31 -10.56 8.62
N PRO A 19 -32.20 -10.71 7.62
CA PRO A 19 -32.64 -12.03 7.17
C PRO A 19 -31.46 -12.83 6.62
N ILE A 20 -31.51 -14.17 6.75
CA ILE A 20 -30.39 -15.06 6.41
C ILE A 20 -29.83 -14.85 4.99
N PRO A 21 -30.65 -14.69 3.93
CA PRO A 21 -30.13 -14.50 2.58
C PRO A 21 -29.26 -13.23 2.45
N LEU A 22 -29.74 -12.12 2.99
CA LEU A 22 -29.05 -10.83 2.94
C LEU A 22 -27.79 -10.81 3.83
N LEU A 23 -27.83 -11.52 4.97
CA LEU A 23 -26.64 -11.73 5.80
C LEU A 23 -25.52 -12.46 5.04
N LEU A 24 -25.86 -13.42 4.18
CA LEU A 24 -24.86 -14.16 3.40
C LEU A 24 -24.26 -13.32 2.27
N GLU A 25 -25.06 -12.46 1.66
CA GLU A 25 -24.60 -11.47 0.67
C GLU A 25 -23.61 -10.49 1.31
N GLU A 26 -23.98 -9.84 2.41
CA GLU A 26 -23.09 -8.94 3.16
C GLU A 26 -21.85 -9.65 3.72
N ALA A 27 -21.98 -10.92 4.14
CA ALA A 27 -20.81 -11.70 4.55
C ALA A 27 -19.83 -11.91 3.38
N SER A 28 -20.35 -12.14 2.18
CA SER A 28 -19.54 -12.34 0.98
C SER A 28 -18.83 -11.04 0.58
N ASP A 29 -19.53 -9.92 0.62
CA ASP A 29 -18.96 -8.60 0.34
C ASP A 29 -17.88 -8.22 1.36
N TYR A 30 -18.11 -8.50 2.64
CA TYR A 30 -17.11 -8.25 3.68
C TYR A 30 -15.86 -9.13 3.51
N ILE A 31 -16.00 -10.40 3.08
CA ILE A 31 -14.87 -11.26 2.74
C ILE A 31 -14.07 -10.65 1.58
N ALA A 32 -14.73 -10.22 0.51
CA ALA A 32 -14.06 -9.61 -0.64
C ALA A 32 -13.30 -8.33 -0.25
N ALA A 33 -13.88 -7.50 0.61
CA ALA A 33 -13.24 -6.31 1.14
C ALA A 33 -11.97 -6.64 1.95
N LEU A 34 -12.05 -7.63 2.85
CA LEU A 34 -10.90 -8.08 3.64
C LEU A 34 -9.80 -8.67 2.75
N GLU A 35 -10.15 -9.45 1.73
CA GLU A 35 -9.17 -9.98 0.79
C GLU A 35 -8.44 -8.87 0.04
N MET A 36 -9.16 -7.86 -0.44
CA MET A 36 -8.55 -6.73 -1.12
C MET A 36 -7.63 -5.95 -0.17
N GLN A 37 -8.02 -5.80 1.10
CA GLN A 37 -7.18 -5.19 2.12
C GLN A 37 -5.89 -5.98 2.33
N ILE A 38 -5.97 -7.31 2.45
CA ILE A 38 -4.79 -8.19 2.58
C ILE A 38 -3.88 -8.09 1.36
N ARG A 39 -4.45 -8.09 0.15
CA ARG A 39 -3.69 -7.94 -1.10
C ARG A 39 -2.96 -6.59 -1.15
N ALA A 40 -3.63 -5.50 -0.80
CA ALA A 40 -3.03 -4.17 -0.75
C ALA A 40 -1.88 -4.11 0.27
N MET A 41 -2.11 -4.61 1.50
CA MET A 41 -1.08 -4.64 2.54
C MET A 41 0.14 -5.48 2.13
N ASN A 42 -0.07 -6.60 1.44
CA ASN A 42 1.03 -7.40 0.89
C ASN A 42 1.81 -6.65 -0.20
N THR A 43 1.14 -5.91 -1.08
CA THR A 43 1.81 -5.08 -2.09
C THR A 43 2.65 -4.00 -1.42
N LEU A 44 2.11 -3.32 -0.40
CA LEU A 44 2.86 -2.32 0.37
C LEU A 44 4.09 -2.93 1.05
N ALA A 45 3.94 -4.10 1.69
CA ALA A 45 5.06 -4.79 2.34
C ALA A 45 6.17 -5.16 1.34
N LYS A 46 5.83 -5.59 0.13
CA LYS A 46 6.80 -5.90 -0.94
C LYS A 46 7.55 -4.66 -1.39
N VAL A 47 6.86 -3.55 -1.61
CA VAL A 47 7.47 -2.26 -2.00
C VAL A 47 8.40 -1.73 -0.90
N LEU A 48 7.98 -1.80 0.36
CA LEU A 48 8.82 -1.40 1.49
C LEU A 48 10.07 -2.29 1.62
N SER A 49 9.93 -3.59 1.41
CA SER A 49 11.06 -4.54 1.47
C SER A 49 12.08 -4.32 0.34
N SER A 50 11.62 -3.94 -0.86
CA SER A 50 12.53 -3.61 -1.97
C SER A 50 13.27 -2.30 -1.72
N VAL A 51 12.59 -1.27 -1.21
CA VAL A 51 13.24 0.01 -0.82
C VAL A 51 14.28 -0.18 0.28
N GLY A 52 13.98 -0.98 1.31
CA GLY A 52 14.93 -1.28 2.38
C GLY A 52 16.19 -2.00 1.90
N SER A 53 16.11 -2.74 0.79
CA SER A 53 17.25 -3.45 0.19
C SER A 53 18.08 -2.55 -0.74
N SER A 54 17.48 -1.51 -1.34
CA SER A 54 18.16 -0.58 -2.25
C SER A 54 18.94 0.54 -1.54
N GLY A 55 18.86 0.63 -0.20
CA GLY A 55 19.56 1.66 0.60
C GLY A 55 21.07 1.44 0.79
N ALA A 56 21.63 0.31 0.38
CA ALA A 56 23.06 0.02 0.46
C ALA A 56 23.75 0.29 -0.89
N GLY A 57 23.73 1.53 -1.38
CA GLY A 57 24.31 1.83 -2.69
C GLY A 57 24.24 3.27 -3.17
N SER A 58 24.17 4.28 -2.30
CA SER A 58 24.48 5.66 -2.71
C SER A 58 25.99 5.87 -2.66
N SER A 59 26.70 5.39 -3.68
CA SER A 59 28.02 5.92 -4.02
C SER A 59 27.83 7.33 -4.58
N THR A 60 27.89 8.33 -3.70
CA THR A 60 27.89 9.74 -4.07
C THR A 60 29.19 10.08 -4.79
N SER A 61 29.27 9.86 -6.10
CA SER A 61 30.29 10.50 -6.92
C SER A 61 29.83 11.94 -7.21
N LEU A 62 30.41 12.90 -6.50
CA LEU A 62 30.20 14.32 -6.76
C LEU A 62 30.70 14.70 -8.17
N PRO A 63 29.94 15.47 -8.96
CA PRO A 63 30.51 16.14 -10.12
C PRO A 63 31.39 17.31 -9.66
N THR A 64 32.70 17.18 -9.84
CA THR A 64 33.67 18.26 -9.68
C THR A 64 33.35 19.37 -10.67
N THR A 65 32.72 20.46 -10.21
CA THR A 65 32.60 21.71 -10.97
C THR A 65 33.95 22.42 -10.91
N THR A 66 34.87 22.05 -11.79
CA THR A 66 36.06 22.85 -12.06
C THR A 66 35.63 24.08 -12.85
N ALA A 67 35.50 25.21 -12.15
CA ALA A 67 35.37 26.52 -12.75
C ALA A 67 36.65 26.85 -13.54
N THR A 68 36.64 26.57 -14.84
CA THR A 68 37.63 27.12 -15.77
C THR A 68 37.15 28.49 -16.21
N SER A 69 37.81 29.49 -15.64
CA SER A 69 37.96 30.86 -16.13
C SER A 69 37.98 30.93 -17.67
N SER A 70 37.02 31.68 -18.23
CA SER A 70 37.14 32.27 -19.57
C SER A 70 36.54 33.66 -19.52
N SER A 71 37.38 34.64 -19.20
CA SER A 71 37.17 36.05 -19.56
C SER A 71 37.32 36.22 -21.08
N PRO A 72 36.45 37.02 -21.72
CA PRO A 72 36.84 37.78 -22.90
C PRO A 72 36.96 39.27 -22.55
N GLN A 73 38.06 39.88 -22.97
CA GLN A 73 38.38 41.30 -22.80
C GLN A 73 37.40 42.23 -23.55
N PRO A 74 37.21 43.49 -23.08
CA PRO A 74 36.67 44.56 -23.90
C PRO A 74 37.81 45.19 -24.74
N GLU A 75 37.61 45.33 -26.05
CA GLU A 75 38.44 46.22 -26.87
C GLU A 75 37.54 47.07 -27.78
N ALA A 76 38.05 48.28 -28.03
CA ALA A 76 37.37 49.54 -28.32
C ALA A 76 36.63 49.66 -29.67
#